data_AF-A0A355EY12-F1
#
_entry.id   AF-A0A355EY12-F1
#
_cell.length_a   1.000
_cell.length_b   1.000
_cell.length_c   1.000
_cell.angle_alpha   90.00
_cell.angle_beta   90.00
_cell.angle_gamma   90.00
#
_symmetry.space_group_name_H-M   'P 1'
#
loop_
_entity.id
_entity.type
_entity.pdbx_description
1 polymer ?
#
loop_
_entity_poly.entity_id
_entity_poly.type
_entity_poly.pdbx_seq_one_letter_code
_entity_poly.pdbx_strand_id
1 'polypeptide(L)'
;MKKMSNLLSTLLGFAVAALLLSAALAPLVQGALVTRTDQQAQARTAGDIDMVGRALFSWLSDQVGAAAAGQSQIAVPAPIQMTDYPVISPGGLTSLLVPVYLSEVPELDGWNHPYDFRLNAANPLAPKVMALRSPGRDGAYGGTSYLAGRFNPESFDEDIVWADGYAVRWPRSRTDREAQMQTLKDVQSIGAALFNWLTDQTGFAGTDETPVQGGPSPVQMTDYPLISYVALDSLLVPQYMPYLPERDGWENPFEFRLNTANPLAPRVMAIRSPGRNGTFSGDTYLVTSFDPDRFDEDIVWADGLLVRWPATGQGLSFSTLTPCRIFDTRPASALQSGSTTLFEIGAACGVPAAAKAVAVTITAVGPTGAGYMTLVPEGLPVPLVSTITFAAGQTRTNNAILSLSAGSVGSIEAKAVVAGNGQVHLVLDVTGYFE
;
A
#
# COMPACT_ATOMS: atom_id res chain seq x y z
N MET A 1 -73.07 22.73 15.07
CA MET A 1 -72.48 23.16 13.78
C MET A 1 -71.05 23.73 13.91
N LYS A 2 -70.71 24.57 14.90
CA LYS A 2 -69.33 25.10 15.09
C LYS A 2 -68.22 24.06 15.37
N LYS A 3 -68.51 22.97 16.10
CA LYS A 3 -67.50 21.92 16.39
C LYS A 3 -67.08 21.07 15.18
N MET A 4 -67.99 20.81 14.23
CA MET A 4 -67.69 20.05 13.00
C MET A 4 -66.88 20.88 11.98
N SER A 5 -67.10 22.19 11.93
CA SER A 5 -66.33 23.10 11.07
C SER A 5 -64.86 23.20 11.47
N ASN A 6 -64.56 23.22 12.77
CA ASN A 6 -63.17 23.22 13.24
C ASN A 6 -62.45 21.90 12.89
N LEU A 7 -63.10 20.75 13.09
CA LEU A 7 -62.51 19.44 12.77
C LEU A 7 -62.19 19.26 11.28
N LEU A 8 -63.06 19.73 10.37
CA LEU A 8 -62.76 19.70 8.93
C LEU A 8 -61.60 20.62 8.57
N SER A 9 -61.49 21.81 9.19
CA SER A 9 -60.38 22.73 8.92
C SER A 9 -59.02 22.21 9.41
N THR A 10 -58.97 21.52 10.57
CA THR A 10 -57.75 20.86 11.03
C THR A 10 -57.39 19.65 10.18
N LEU A 11 -58.36 18.80 9.81
CA LEU A 11 -58.12 17.65 8.93
C LEU A 11 -57.62 18.07 7.54
N LEU A 12 -58.18 19.15 6.97
CA LEU A 12 -57.70 19.71 5.70
C LEU A 12 -56.30 20.31 5.84
N GLY A 13 -56.01 20.98 6.96
CA GLY A 13 -54.69 21.51 7.28
C GLY A 13 -53.62 20.41 7.43
N PHE A 14 -53.95 19.29 8.10
CA PHE A 14 -53.05 18.14 8.22
C PHE A 14 -52.86 17.42 6.88
N ALA A 15 -53.90 17.28 6.06
CA ALA A 15 -53.78 16.68 4.73
C ALA A 15 -52.90 17.52 3.79
N VAL A 16 -53.06 18.85 3.79
CA VAL A 16 -52.24 19.78 2.99
C VAL A 16 -50.81 19.84 3.52
N ALA A 17 -50.60 19.86 4.84
CA ALA A 17 -49.27 19.82 5.44
C ALA A 17 -48.55 18.50 5.14
N ALA A 18 -49.24 17.35 5.19
CA ALA A 18 -48.66 16.04 4.84
C ALA A 18 -48.32 15.94 3.35
N LEU A 19 -49.12 16.53 2.46
CA LEU A 19 -48.85 16.57 1.01
C LEU A 19 -47.69 17.53 0.67
N LEU A 20 -47.58 18.66 1.37
CA LEU A 20 -46.45 19.59 1.20
C LEU A 20 -45.15 19.01 1.77
N LEU A 21 -45.22 18.28 2.88
CA LEU A 21 -44.05 17.60 3.46
C LEU A 21 -43.57 16.44 2.58
N SER A 22 -44.48 15.67 1.97
CA SER A 22 -44.11 14.60 1.03
C SER A 22 -43.55 15.15 -0.29
N ALA A 23 -44.10 16.25 -0.82
CA ALA A 23 -43.59 16.92 -2.01
C ALA A 23 -42.21 17.58 -1.79
N ALA A 24 -41.93 18.07 -0.57
CA ALA A 24 -40.63 18.65 -0.23
C ALA A 24 -39.55 17.58 0.05
N LEU A 25 -39.94 16.41 0.56
CA LEU A 25 -39.02 15.29 0.81
C LEU A 25 -38.74 14.45 -0.44
N ALA A 26 -39.67 14.39 -1.40
CA ALA A 26 -39.47 13.65 -2.66
C ALA A 26 -38.19 14.03 -3.43
N PRO A 27 -37.87 15.32 -3.69
CA PRO A 27 -36.64 15.70 -4.38
C PRO A 27 -35.39 15.46 -3.54
N LEU A 28 -35.46 15.53 -2.20
CA LEU A 28 -34.35 15.20 -1.31
C LEU A 28 -34.06 13.69 -1.28
N VAL A 29 -35.12 12.86 -1.25
CA VAL A 29 -35.02 11.40 -1.30
C VAL A 29 -34.58 10.95 -2.69
N GLN A 30 -35.09 11.55 -3.78
CA GLN A 30 -34.62 11.27 -5.13
C GLN A 30 -33.17 11.72 -5.34
N GLY A 31 -32.78 12.90 -4.86
CA GLY A 31 -31.39 13.35 -4.90
C GLY A 31 -30.45 12.40 -4.16
N ALA A 32 -30.83 11.96 -2.96
CA ALA A 32 -30.05 11.00 -2.17
C ALA A 32 -30.02 9.57 -2.76
N LEU A 33 -31.04 9.17 -3.52
CA LEU A 33 -31.06 7.89 -4.24
C LEU A 33 -30.19 7.95 -5.49
N VAL A 34 -30.24 9.04 -6.25
CA VAL A 34 -29.42 9.28 -7.46
C VAL A 34 -27.94 9.32 -7.10
N THR A 35 -27.56 10.03 -6.03
CA THR A 35 -26.17 10.06 -5.56
C THR A 35 -25.68 8.70 -5.08
N ARG A 36 -26.52 7.89 -4.43
CA ARG A 36 -26.16 6.51 -4.04
C ARG A 36 -25.96 5.59 -5.25
N THR A 37 -26.77 5.71 -6.29
CA THR A 37 -26.58 4.94 -7.53
C THR A 37 -25.31 5.34 -8.26
N ASP A 38 -24.99 6.64 -8.33
CA ASP A 38 -23.76 7.13 -8.94
C ASP A 38 -22.52 6.73 -8.14
N GLN A 39 -22.59 6.77 -6.81
CA GLN A 39 -21.52 6.25 -5.94
C GLN A 39 -21.27 4.75 -6.16
N GLN A 40 -22.33 3.96 -6.32
CA GLN A 40 -22.20 2.53 -6.60
C GLN A 40 -21.60 2.27 -7.99
N ALA A 41 -22.04 3.00 -9.01
CA ALA A 41 -21.50 2.93 -10.36
C ALA A 41 -20.01 3.31 -10.39
N GLN A 42 -19.64 4.40 -9.69
CA GLN A 42 -18.25 4.83 -9.58
C GLN A 42 -17.38 3.79 -8.86
N ALA A 43 -17.87 3.23 -7.75
CA ALA A 43 -17.14 2.21 -7.00
C ALA A 43 -16.93 0.92 -7.81
N ARG A 44 -17.93 0.48 -8.58
CA ARG A 44 -17.80 -0.64 -9.51
C ARG A 44 -16.73 -0.36 -10.55
N THR A 45 -16.79 0.81 -11.18
CA THR A 45 -15.84 1.24 -12.22
C THR A 45 -14.40 1.26 -11.69
N ALA A 46 -14.19 1.80 -10.49
CA ALA A 46 -12.88 1.80 -9.86
C ALA A 46 -12.35 0.38 -9.55
N GLY A 47 -13.23 -0.51 -9.08
CA GLY A 47 -12.88 -1.91 -8.83
C GLY A 47 -12.52 -2.68 -10.10
N ASP A 48 -13.28 -2.50 -11.17
CA ASP A 48 -13.01 -3.07 -12.49
C ASP A 48 -11.65 -2.59 -13.02
N ILE A 49 -11.38 -1.28 -12.89
CA ILE A 49 -10.11 -0.67 -13.35
C ILE A 49 -8.91 -1.26 -12.59
N ASP A 50 -9.03 -1.44 -11.27
CA ASP A 50 -7.97 -2.09 -10.47
C ASP A 50 -7.71 -3.52 -10.88
N MET A 51 -8.80 -4.28 -11.03
CA MET A 51 -8.75 -5.69 -11.38
C MET A 51 -8.04 -5.88 -12.72
N VAL A 52 -8.44 -5.10 -13.74
CA VAL A 52 -7.81 -5.15 -15.07
C VAL A 52 -6.38 -4.62 -15.01
N GLY A 53 -6.12 -3.53 -14.28
CA GLY A 53 -4.78 -2.96 -14.12
C GLY A 53 -3.79 -3.94 -13.50
N ARG A 54 -4.20 -4.67 -12.44
CA ARG A 54 -3.39 -5.73 -11.82
C ARG A 54 -3.12 -6.88 -12.79
N ALA A 55 -4.14 -7.31 -13.54
CA ALA A 55 -3.98 -8.37 -14.53
C ALA A 55 -3.00 -7.99 -15.65
N LEU A 56 -3.10 -6.76 -16.16
CA LEU A 56 -2.17 -6.20 -17.14
C LEU A 56 -0.74 -6.14 -16.60
N PHE A 57 -0.57 -5.78 -15.33
CA PHE A 57 0.73 -5.74 -14.68
C PHE A 57 1.34 -7.14 -14.50
N SER A 58 0.51 -8.13 -14.14
CA SER A 58 0.92 -9.53 -14.08
C SER A 58 1.33 -10.06 -15.46
N TRP A 59 0.51 -9.78 -16.50
CA TRP A 59 0.85 -10.12 -17.88
C TRP A 59 2.19 -9.50 -18.31
N LEU A 60 2.39 -8.20 -18.04
CA LEU A 60 3.63 -7.52 -18.38
C LEU A 60 4.82 -8.17 -17.66
N SER A 61 4.68 -8.45 -16.37
CA SER A 61 5.73 -9.09 -15.56
C SER A 61 6.17 -10.42 -16.15
N ASP A 62 5.25 -11.19 -16.74
CA ASP A 62 5.56 -12.44 -17.44
C ASP A 62 6.25 -12.20 -18.79
N GLN A 63 5.93 -11.11 -19.51
CA GLN A 63 6.56 -10.81 -20.80
C GLN A 63 8.01 -10.33 -20.67
N VAL A 64 8.31 -9.50 -19.67
CA VAL A 64 9.61 -8.80 -19.57
C VAL A 64 10.49 -9.30 -18.43
N GLY A 65 9.98 -10.24 -17.62
CA GLY A 65 10.60 -10.67 -16.38
C GLY A 65 10.58 -9.57 -15.31
N ALA A 66 10.80 -9.94 -14.04
CA ALA A 66 10.71 -9.02 -12.90
C ALA A 66 11.65 -7.79 -12.98
N ALA A 67 12.67 -7.80 -13.85
CA ALA A 67 13.66 -6.75 -13.99
C ALA A 67 13.19 -5.52 -14.82
N ALA A 68 12.12 -5.64 -15.60
CA ALA A 68 11.62 -4.54 -16.43
C ALA A 68 10.29 -3.93 -15.94
N ALA A 69 9.65 -4.53 -14.93
CA ALA A 69 8.53 -3.91 -14.20
C ALA A 69 8.93 -2.60 -13.47
N GLY A 70 10.25 -2.35 -13.29
CA GLY A 70 10.80 -1.11 -12.76
C GLY A 70 11.26 -0.09 -13.82
N GLN A 71 11.09 -0.36 -15.12
CA GLN A 71 11.50 0.56 -16.20
C GLN A 71 10.39 1.46 -16.76
N SER A 72 9.16 1.40 -16.22
CA SER A 72 8.16 2.45 -16.48
C SER A 72 8.57 3.74 -15.77
N GLN A 73 9.48 4.46 -16.41
CA GLN A 73 9.80 5.85 -16.11
C GLN A 73 8.64 6.74 -16.58
N ILE A 74 7.52 6.71 -15.88
CA ILE A 74 6.69 7.91 -15.87
C ILE A 74 7.45 8.92 -15.03
N ALA A 75 8.19 9.82 -15.68
CA ALA A 75 8.64 11.05 -15.05
C ALA A 75 7.41 11.91 -14.71
N VAL A 76 6.80 11.69 -13.54
CA VAL A 76 5.78 12.59 -12.98
C VAL A 76 6.54 13.80 -12.40
N PRO A 77 6.22 15.06 -12.79
CA PRO A 77 4.86 15.61 -12.96
C PRO A 77 4.33 15.71 -14.40
N ALA A 78 4.85 14.96 -15.37
CA ALA A 78 4.32 15.04 -16.74
C ALA A 78 2.87 14.53 -16.83
N PRO A 79 1.96 15.25 -17.51
CA PRO A 79 0.61 14.76 -17.78
C PRO A 79 0.65 13.45 -18.57
N ILE A 80 -0.17 12.49 -18.19
CA ILE A 80 -0.36 11.23 -18.90
C ILE A 80 -1.16 11.52 -20.17
N GLN A 81 -0.53 11.32 -21.32
CA GLN A 81 -1.18 11.43 -22.61
C GLN A 81 -1.67 10.05 -23.05
N MET A 82 -2.99 9.87 -23.16
CA MET A 82 -3.58 8.59 -23.64
C MET A 82 -3.17 8.27 -25.08
N THR A 83 -2.74 9.26 -25.86
CA THR A 83 -2.21 9.07 -27.21
C THR A 83 -0.85 8.38 -27.24
N ASP A 84 -0.11 8.39 -26.14
CA ASP A 84 1.19 7.71 -26.04
C ASP A 84 1.04 6.20 -25.92
N TYR A 85 -0.19 5.73 -25.64
CA TYR A 85 -0.51 4.32 -25.47
C TYR A 85 -1.29 3.79 -26.70
N PRO A 86 -0.81 2.72 -27.36
CA PRO A 86 -1.50 2.11 -28.49
C PRO A 86 -2.88 1.56 -28.09
N VAL A 87 -3.88 1.75 -28.96
CA VAL A 87 -5.22 1.16 -28.77
C VAL A 87 -5.14 -0.36 -28.90
N ILE A 88 -5.81 -1.07 -27.99
CA ILE A 88 -6.07 -2.51 -28.12
C ILE A 88 -7.58 -2.75 -28.21
N SER A 89 -8.00 -3.69 -29.06
CA SER A 89 -9.41 -4.07 -29.14
C SER A 89 -9.80 -4.91 -27.92
N PRO A 90 -11.07 -4.86 -27.47
CA PRO A 90 -11.54 -5.70 -26.37
C PRO A 90 -11.27 -7.20 -26.60
N GLY A 91 -11.52 -7.71 -27.81
CA GLY A 91 -11.22 -9.11 -28.13
C GLY A 91 -9.72 -9.45 -28.11
N GLY A 92 -8.86 -8.52 -28.50
CA GLY A 92 -7.41 -8.68 -28.39
C GLY A 92 -6.94 -8.73 -26.94
N LEU A 93 -7.51 -7.85 -26.10
CA LEU A 93 -7.21 -7.81 -24.66
C LEU A 93 -7.71 -9.07 -23.94
N THR A 94 -8.94 -9.51 -24.23
CA THR A 94 -9.50 -10.76 -23.67
C THR A 94 -8.64 -11.96 -24.03
N SER A 95 -8.16 -12.04 -25.28
CA SER A 95 -7.29 -13.14 -25.72
C SER A 95 -5.93 -13.17 -25.00
N LEU A 96 -5.48 -12.03 -24.47
CA LEU A 96 -4.22 -11.92 -23.70
C LEU A 96 -4.43 -12.20 -22.21
N LEU A 97 -5.52 -11.71 -21.64
CA LEU A 97 -5.75 -11.74 -20.19
C LEU A 97 -6.55 -12.96 -19.71
N VAL A 98 -7.44 -13.49 -20.54
CA VAL A 98 -8.34 -14.60 -20.18
C VAL A 98 -7.84 -15.90 -20.81
N PRO A 99 -7.80 -17.03 -20.08
CA PRO A 99 -8.25 -17.23 -18.69
C PRO A 99 -7.13 -17.08 -17.64
N VAL A 100 -5.92 -16.71 -18.04
CA VAL A 100 -4.72 -16.84 -17.19
C VAL A 100 -4.69 -15.80 -16.07
N TYR A 101 -5.05 -14.56 -16.36
CA TYR A 101 -4.96 -13.42 -15.43
C TYR A 101 -6.34 -12.93 -14.98
N LEU A 102 -7.38 -13.17 -15.79
CA LEU A 102 -8.78 -12.82 -15.49
C LEU A 102 -9.72 -13.93 -15.95
N SER A 103 -10.87 -14.03 -15.30
CA SER A 103 -11.99 -14.84 -15.77
C SER A 103 -12.77 -14.16 -16.91
N GLU A 104 -12.87 -12.83 -16.86
CA GLU A 104 -13.52 -12.00 -17.88
C GLU A 104 -12.92 -10.59 -17.87
N VAL A 105 -12.98 -9.90 -19.02
CA VAL A 105 -12.64 -8.49 -19.12
C VAL A 105 -13.95 -7.70 -19.15
N PRO A 106 -14.19 -6.76 -18.21
CA PRO A 106 -15.41 -5.97 -18.21
C PRO A 106 -15.43 -5.05 -19.44
N GLU A 107 -16.53 -5.10 -20.20
CA GLU A 107 -16.69 -4.26 -21.41
C GLU A 107 -17.25 -2.87 -21.06
N LEU A 108 -18.05 -2.79 -20.00
CA LEU A 108 -18.81 -1.61 -19.62
C LEU A 108 -18.57 -1.22 -18.16
N ASP A 109 -18.44 0.08 -17.94
CA ASP A 109 -18.29 0.68 -16.63
C ASP A 109 -19.60 0.67 -15.81
N GLY A 110 -19.56 1.25 -14.61
CA GLY A 110 -20.70 1.32 -13.71
C GLY A 110 -21.90 2.11 -14.25
N TRP A 111 -21.69 2.98 -15.25
CA TRP A 111 -22.73 3.76 -15.92
C TRP A 111 -23.11 3.18 -17.29
N ASN A 112 -22.61 1.98 -17.63
CA ASN A 112 -22.78 1.29 -18.90
C ASN A 112 -22.09 1.97 -20.10
N HIS A 113 -21.02 2.73 -19.87
CA HIS A 113 -20.16 3.26 -20.94
C HIS A 113 -18.99 2.31 -21.22
N PRO A 114 -18.53 2.21 -22.48
CA PRO A 114 -17.41 1.35 -22.83
C PRO A 114 -16.08 1.91 -22.30
N TYR A 115 -15.25 1.02 -21.75
CA TYR A 115 -13.88 1.35 -21.38
C TYR A 115 -12.99 1.61 -22.61
N ASP A 116 -12.01 2.51 -22.46
CA ASP A 116 -10.93 2.71 -23.43
C ASP A 116 -9.66 2.01 -22.91
N PHE A 117 -9.36 0.84 -23.49
CA PHE A 117 -8.18 0.05 -23.17
C PHE A 117 -7.03 0.35 -24.13
N ARG A 118 -5.84 0.56 -23.57
CA ARG A 118 -4.60 0.78 -24.31
C ARG A 118 -3.52 -0.18 -23.85
N LEU A 119 -2.88 -0.85 -24.80
CA LEU A 119 -1.81 -1.79 -24.52
C LEU A 119 -0.81 -1.86 -25.68
N ASN A 120 0.47 -1.64 -25.37
CA ASN A 120 1.58 -1.84 -26.29
C ASN A 120 2.07 -3.30 -26.22
N ALA A 121 1.23 -4.23 -26.67
CA ALA A 121 1.57 -5.65 -26.64
C ALA A 121 2.78 -6.02 -27.51
N ALA A 122 3.08 -5.20 -28.54
CA ALA A 122 4.20 -5.41 -29.45
C ALA A 122 5.56 -4.98 -28.87
N ASN A 123 5.58 -4.03 -27.93
CA ASN A 123 6.79 -3.60 -27.24
C ASN A 123 6.56 -3.45 -25.73
N PRO A 124 6.58 -4.56 -24.98
CA PRO A 124 6.39 -4.56 -23.53
C PRO A 124 7.50 -3.83 -22.74
N LEU A 125 8.63 -3.48 -23.37
CA LEU A 125 9.72 -2.71 -22.74
C LEU A 125 9.62 -1.20 -22.99
N ALA A 126 8.55 -0.73 -23.64
CA ALA A 126 8.32 0.70 -23.85
C ALA A 126 8.13 1.44 -22.51
N PRO A 127 8.43 2.75 -22.43
CA PRO A 127 8.17 3.55 -21.22
C PRO A 127 6.67 3.80 -20.95
N LYS A 128 5.81 3.50 -21.93
CA LYS A 128 4.35 3.68 -21.94
C LYS A 128 3.73 2.42 -22.51
N VAL A 129 3.31 1.51 -21.64
CA VAL A 129 2.91 0.16 -22.03
C VAL A 129 1.41 0.00 -21.96
N MET A 130 0.79 0.44 -20.87
CA MET A 130 -0.60 0.10 -20.59
C MET A 130 -1.35 1.28 -19.97
N ALA A 131 -2.56 1.51 -20.44
CA ALA A 131 -3.46 2.49 -19.86
C ALA A 131 -4.91 2.08 -20.07
N LEU A 132 -5.78 2.58 -19.22
CA LEU A 132 -7.18 2.17 -19.14
C LEU A 132 -7.97 3.34 -18.55
N ARG A 133 -9.08 3.71 -19.18
CA ARG A 133 -9.94 4.78 -18.67
C ARG A 133 -11.43 4.51 -18.86
N SER A 134 -12.23 5.08 -17.98
CA SER A 134 -13.69 5.24 -18.10
C SER A 134 -14.02 6.73 -18.25
N PRO A 135 -15.05 7.09 -19.04
CA PRO A 135 -15.50 8.47 -19.20
C PRO A 135 -16.32 8.99 -18.01
N GLY A 136 -16.68 8.14 -17.03
CA GLY A 136 -17.57 8.55 -15.95
C GLY A 136 -19.04 8.64 -16.37
N ARG A 137 -19.85 9.34 -15.58
CA ARG A 137 -21.32 9.40 -15.73
C ARG A 137 -21.78 10.15 -16.97
N ASP A 138 -21.01 11.14 -17.44
CA ASP A 138 -21.40 11.94 -18.61
C ASP A 138 -21.16 11.21 -19.94
N GLY A 139 -20.40 10.11 -19.91
CA GLY A 139 -20.08 9.27 -21.05
C GLY A 139 -19.13 9.93 -22.06
N ALA A 140 -18.47 11.02 -21.70
CA ALA A 140 -17.60 11.78 -22.59
C ALA A 140 -16.19 11.97 -22.01
N TYR A 141 -15.17 11.55 -22.75
CA TYR A 141 -13.79 11.80 -22.34
C TYR A 141 -13.46 13.30 -22.33
N GLY A 142 -13.06 13.82 -21.17
CA GLY A 142 -12.66 15.22 -20.95
C GLY A 142 -11.39 15.65 -21.70
N GLY A 143 -10.69 14.73 -22.36
CA GLY A 143 -9.54 15.00 -23.22
C GLY A 143 -8.65 13.79 -23.46
N THR A 144 -7.37 14.02 -23.77
CA THR A 144 -6.33 12.97 -23.86
C THR A 144 -5.21 13.15 -22.86
N SER A 145 -5.18 14.29 -22.15
CA SER A 145 -4.12 14.67 -21.21
C SER A 145 -4.66 14.66 -19.80
N TYR A 146 -4.04 13.87 -18.92
CA TYR A 146 -4.48 13.71 -17.54
C TYR A 146 -3.32 13.98 -16.58
N LEU A 147 -3.54 14.89 -15.63
CA LEU A 147 -2.63 15.05 -14.50
C LEU A 147 -2.89 13.94 -13.48
N ALA A 148 -1.81 13.35 -12.94
CA ALA A 148 -1.89 12.48 -11.77
C ALA A 148 -2.27 13.33 -10.55
N GLY A 149 -3.40 13.01 -9.90
CA GLY A 149 -3.95 13.80 -8.81
C GLY A 149 -5.27 13.24 -8.27
N ARG A 150 -5.72 13.76 -7.12
CA ARG A 150 -6.93 13.28 -6.42
C ARG A 150 -8.24 13.73 -7.12
N PHE A 151 -9.32 12.99 -6.85
CA PHE A 151 -10.70 13.23 -7.29
C PHE A 151 -11.51 13.98 -6.22
N ASN A 152 -12.54 14.72 -6.64
CA ASN A 152 -13.62 15.12 -5.74
C ASN A 152 -14.67 13.99 -5.70
N PRO A 153 -14.84 13.22 -4.60
CA PRO A 153 -15.73 12.05 -4.49
C PRO A 153 -17.20 12.28 -4.84
N GLU A 154 -17.60 13.53 -5.05
CA GLU A 154 -18.95 13.94 -5.45
C GLU A 154 -19.07 14.29 -6.96
N SER A 155 -17.98 14.19 -7.73
CA SER A 155 -17.86 14.66 -9.13
C SER A 155 -18.00 13.52 -10.15
N PHE A 156 -19.15 12.89 -10.25
CA PHE A 156 -19.33 11.65 -11.04
C PHE A 156 -19.09 11.75 -12.56
N ASP A 157 -18.98 12.97 -13.09
CA ASP A 157 -18.81 13.25 -14.53
C ASP A 157 -17.34 13.26 -14.97
N GLU A 158 -16.37 13.05 -14.07
CA GLU A 158 -14.95 13.03 -14.47
C GLU A 158 -14.46 11.65 -14.94
N ASP A 159 -13.58 11.67 -15.95
CA ASP A 159 -12.85 10.49 -16.39
C ASP A 159 -12.04 9.84 -15.25
N ILE A 160 -12.14 8.51 -15.15
CA ILE A 160 -11.34 7.67 -14.25
C ILE A 160 -10.23 7.02 -15.07
N VAL A 161 -8.96 7.22 -14.69
CA VAL A 161 -7.79 6.84 -15.49
C VAL A 161 -6.78 6.04 -14.66
N TRP A 162 -6.22 4.99 -15.27
CA TRP A 162 -5.14 4.17 -14.76
C TRP A 162 -4.08 3.97 -15.84
N ALA A 163 -2.78 4.04 -15.50
CA ALA A 163 -1.70 3.85 -16.47
C ALA A 163 -0.40 3.35 -15.82
N ASP A 164 0.27 2.39 -16.47
CA ASP A 164 1.58 1.80 -16.10
C ASP A 164 1.77 1.52 -14.59
N GLY A 165 0.78 0.91 -13.95
CA GLY A 165 0.86 0.56 -12.52
C GLY A 165 0.48 1.69 -11.56
N TYR A 166 0.25 2.90 -12.07
CA TYR A 166 -0.22 4.03 -11.27
C TYR A 166 -1.71 4.28 -11.51
N ALA A 167 -2.48 4.30 -10.42
CA ALA A 167 -3.83 4.85 -10.44
C ALA A 167 -3.71 6.38 -10.52
N VAL A 168 -4.12 6.94 -11.65
CA VAL A 168 -4.07 8.39 -11.88
C VAL A 168 -5.24 9.06 -11.17
N ARG A 169 -6.36 8.32 -10.99
CA ARG A 169 -7.60 8.78 -10.38
C ARG A 169 -8.35 7.61 -9.73
N TRP A 170 -8.42 7.57 -8.40
CA TRP A 170 -9.02 6.45 -7.65
C TRP A 170 -10.10 6.92 -6.67
N PRO A 171 -11.39 6.77 -7.01
CA PRO A 171 -12.51 7.18 -6.16
C PRO A 171 -13.26 5.98 -5.60
N ARG A 172 -12.76 5.40 -4.50
CA ARG A 172 -13.65 4.65 -3.59
C ARG A 172 -13.42 5.11 -2.16
N SER A 173 -14.51 5.34 -1.44
CA SER A 173 -14.45 5.41 0.02
C SER A 173 -13.86 4.09 0.51
N ARG A 174 -12.65 4.14 1.06
CA ARG A 174 -12.05 2.99 1.73
C ARG A 174 -12.91 2.68 2.97
N THR A 175 -13.00 1.41 3.34
CA THR A 175 -13.44 1.09 4.71
C THR A 175 -12.40 1.64 5.69
N ASP A 176 -12.79 1.89 6.94
CA ASP A 176 -11.88 2.46 7.93
C ASP A 176 -10.58 1.64 8.09
N ARG A 177 -10.70 0.31 8.05
CA ARG A 177 -9.55 -0.59 8.11
C ARG A 177 -8.66 -0.49 6.88
N GLU A 178 -9.23 -0.36 5.67
CA GLU A 178 -8.46 -0.17 4.44
C GLU A 178 -7.79 1.20 4.38
N ALA A 179 -8.47 2.24 4.85
CA ALA A 179 -7.93 3.59 4.97
C ALA A 179 -6.72 3.58 5.90
N GLN A 180 -6.85 2.99 7.09
CA GLN A 180 -5.76 2.85 8.03
C GLN A 180 -4.56 2.10 7.45
N MET A 181 -4.81 0.97 6.79
CA MET A 181 -3.76 0.18 6.16
C MET A 181 -3.07 0.92 5.01
N GLN A 182 -3.80 1.74 4.25
CA GLN A 182 -3.20 2.59 3.23
C GLN A 182 -2.32 3.67 3.86
N THR A 183 -2.82 4.37 4.89
CA THR A 183 -2.07 5.39 5.63
C THR A 183 -0.73 4.84 6.14
N LEU A 184 -0.73 3.63 6.69
CA LEU A 184 0.50 2.99 7.18
C LEU A 184 1.50 2.71 6.07
N LYS A 185 1.04 2.22 4.91
CA LYS A 185 1.90 2.00 3.74
C LYS A 185 2.51 3.31 3.27
N ASP A 186 1.71 4.36 3.17
CA ASP A 186 2.15 5.69 2.74
C ASP A 186 3.20 6.25 3.70
N VAL A 187 2.93 6.22 5.02
CA VAL A 187 3.89 6.67 6.05
C VAL A 187 5.21 5.90 5.97
N GLN A 188 5.16 4.58 5.78
CA GLN A 188 6.36 3.76 5.63
C GLN A 188 7.15 4.09 4.36
N SER A 189 6.47 4.25 3.22
CA SER A 189 7.11 4.60 1.96
C SER A 189 7.75 5.99 2.00
N ILE A 190 7.08 6.98 2.59
CA ILE A 190 7.62 8.34 2.75
C ILE A 190 8.81 8.31 3.73
N GLY A 191 8.69 7.59 4.85
CA GLY A 191 9.78 7.44 5.82
C GLY A 191 11.04 6.81 5.22
N ALA A 192 10.88 5.79 4.37
CA ALA A 192 12.00 5.20 3.63
C ALA A 192 12.65 6.18 2.65
N ALA A 193 11.86 6.97 1.92
CA ALA A 193 12.36 8.00 1.02
C ALA A 193 13.15 9.09 1.75
N LEU A 194 12.63 9.55 2.90
CA LEU A 194 13.31 10.50 3.78
C LEU A 194 14.64 9.97 4.32
N PHE A 195 14.71 8.67 4.65
CA PHE A 195 15.96 8.05 5.08
C PHE A 195 16.99 7.94 3.97
N ASN A 196 16.58 7.59 2.76
CA ASN A 196 17.49 7.55 1.61
C ASN A 196 18.03 8.95 1.32
N TRP A 197 17.16 9.97 1.35
CA TRP A 197 17.56 11.37 1.25
C TRP A 197 18.58 11.74 2.34
N LEU A 198 18.31 11.38 3.60
CA LEU A 198 19.21 11.67 4.71
C LEU A 198 20.57 11.00 4.51
N THR A 199 20.57 9.73 4.11
CA THR A 199 21.79 8.96 3.86
C THR A 199 22.66 9.63 2.80
N ASP A 200 22.05 10.16 1.74
CA ASP A 200 22.75 10.95 0.71
C ASP A 200 23.31 12.27 1.26
N GLN A 201 22.57 12.96 2.15
CA GLN A 201 23.04 14.21 2.75
C GLN A 201 24.23 14.02 3.70
N THR A 202 24.23 12.92 4.47
CA THR A 202 25.22 12.71 5.54
C THR A 202 26.33 11.75 5.13
N GLY A 203 26.20 11.05 4.00
CA GLY A 203 27.15 10.02 3.54
C GLY A 203 27.25 8.85 4.52
N PHE A 204 26.16 8.53 5.23
CA PHE A 204 26.18 7.57 6.34
C PHE A 204 26.47 6.15 5.84
N ALA A 205 27.73 5.75 5.87
CA ALA A 205 28.14 4.36 5.98
C ALA A 205 27.96 3.99 7.46
N GLY A 206 27.03 3.06 7.74
CA GLY A 206 26.72 2.62 9.11
C GLY A 206 28.00 2.36 9.90
N THR A 207 28.18 3.13 10.98
CA THR A 207 29.17 2.82 12.01
C THR A 207 28.47 2.88 13.36
N ASP A 208 28.59 1.75 14.06
CA ASP A 208 28.31 1.48 15.46
C ASP A 208 27.07 2.13 16.09
N GLU A 209 26.00 1.32 16.16
CA GLU A 209 24.95 1.49 17.16
C GLU A 209 25.56 1.34 18.56
N THR A 210 25.91 2.44 19.21
CA THR A 210 25.95 2.45 20.69
C THR A 210 24.51 2.46 21.20
N PRO A 211 24.07 1.45 21.97
CA PRO A 211 22.71 1.43 22.51
C PRO A 211 22.55 2.57 23.52
N VAL A 212 21.64 3.50 23.24
CA VAL A 212 21.22 4.50 24.24
C VAL A 212 20.42 3.76 25.31
N GLN A 213 21.02 3.59 26.48
CA GLN A 213 20.36 3.10 27.69
C GLN A 213 19.45 4.19 28.27
N GLY A 214 18.15 4.07 28.01
CA GLY A 214 17.08 4.86 28.61
C GLY A 214 15.77 4.50 27.94
N GLY A 215 14.69 4.25 28.70
CA GLY A 215 13.37 3.94 28.13
C GLY A 215 12.93 5.01 27.12
N PRO A 216 12.00 4.70 26.19
CA PRO A 216 11.69 5.59 25.08
C PRO A 216 11.21 6.94 25.61
N SER A 217 12.02 7.98 25.42
CA SER A 217 11.63 9.34 25.75
C SER A 217 10.47 9.75 24.84
N PRO A 218 9.45 10.48 25.34
CA PRO A 218 8.35 10.95 24.52
C PRO A 218 8.85 11.75 23.32
N VAL A 219 8.25 11.53 22.15
CA VAL A 219 8.52 12.30 20.93
C VAL A 219 7.68 13.56 20.97
N GLN A 220 8.34 14.72 20.89
CA GLN A 220 7.70 16.03 20.79
C GLN A 220 7.76 16.48 19.33
N MET A 221 6.61 16.65 18.68
CA MET A 221 6.57 17.05 17.27
C MET A 221 7.19 18.42 17.03
N THR A 222 7.14 19.30 18.03
CA THR A 222 7.75 20.64 18.01
C THR A 222 9.27 20.63 17.87
N ASP A 223 9.94 19.51 18.19
CA ASP A 223 11.39 19.37 18.05
C ASP A 223 11.80 19.20 16.58
N TYR A 224 10.84 18.91 15.70
CA TYR A 224 11.03 18.76 14.27
C TYR A 224 10.51 20.01 13.54
N PRO A 225 11.30 20.62 12.62
CA PRO A 225 10.84 21.74 11.82
C PRO A 225 9.75 21.33 10.82
N LEU A 226 8.68 22.13 10.69
CA LEU A 226 7.65 21.94 9.66
C LEU A 226 8.24 22.15 8.26
N ILE A 227 7.84 21.31 7.31
CA ILE A 227 8.12 21.48 5.88
C ILE A 227 6.81 21.45 5.10
N SER A 228 6.65 22.36 4.15
CA SER A 228 5.47 22.37 3.28
C SER A 228 5.49 21.18 2.32
N TYR A 229 4.32 20.67 1.93
CA TYR A 229 4.17 19.62 0.93
C TYR A 229 4.99 19.92 -0.35
N VAL A 230 4.85 21.12 -0.92
CA VAL A 230 5.54 21.48 -2.19
C VAL A 230 7.06 21.41 -2.07
N ALA A 231 7.62 21.88 -0.95
CA ALA A 231 9.05 21.82 -0.71
C ALA A 231 9.55 20.39 -0.51
N LEU A 232 8.77 19.55 0.18
CA LEU A 232 9.12 18.15 0.39
C LEU A 232 8.97 17.32 -0.89
N ASP A 233 7.91 17.56 -1.66
CA ASP A 233 7.65 16.94 -2.96
C ASP A 233 8.82 17.22 -3.92
N SER A 234 9.25 18.49 -4.02
CA SER A 234 10.41 18.88 -4.84
C SER A 234 11.74 18.25 -4.39
N LEU A 235 11.82 17.80 -3.13
CA LEU A 235 13.02 17.18 -2.56
C LEU A 235 13.04 15.67 -2.75
N LEU A 236 11.88 15.01 -2.58
CA LEU A 236 11.77 13.55 -2.60
C LEU A 236 11.41 13.00 -3.98
N VAL A 237 10.65 13.74 -4.78
CA VAL A 237 10.14 13.30 -6.08
C VAL A 237 10.98 13.92 -7.21
N PRO A 238 11.39 13.16 -8.24
CA PRO A 238 11.21 11.71 -8.42
C PRO A 238 12.35 10.85 -7.84
N GLN A 239 13.36 11.47 -7.23
CA GLN A 239 14.63 10.81 -6.93
C GLN A 239 14.52 9.68 -5.91
N TYR A 240 13.73 9.87 -4.84
CA TYR A 240 13.63 8.96 -3.70
C TYR A 240 12.29 8.23 -3.63
N MET A 241 11.27 8.80 -4.24
CA MET A 241 9.97 8.16 -4.40
C MET A 241 9.24 8.67 -5.66
N PRO A 242 8.36 7.87 -6.27
CA PRO A 242 7.67 8.25 -7.51
C PRO A 242 6.60 9.32 -7.31
N TYR A 243 6.01 9.41 -6.12
CA TYR A 243 4.96 10.37 -5.76
C TYR A 243 4.90 10.51 -4.24
N LEU A 244 4.69 11.73 -3.74
CA LEU A 244 4.47 12.00 -2.32
C LEU A 244 2.97 12.06 -1.99
N PRO A 245 2.40 11.14 -1.18
CA PRO A 245 1.01 11.23 -0.75
C PRO A 245 0.73 12.50 0.08
N GLU A 246 -0.20 13.35 -0.36
CA GLU A 246 -0.58 14.57 0.38
C GLU A 246 -1.54 14.30 1.55
N ARG A 247 -2.38 13.28 1.43
CA ARG A 247 -3.43 12.93 2.40
C ARG A 247 -3.43 11.43 2.67
N ASP A 248 -3.90 11.08 3.85
CA ASP A 248 -4.00 9.73 4.35
C ASP A 248 -5.16 8.94 3.69
N GLY A 249 -5.36 7.70 4.15
CA GLY A 249 -6.39 6.82 3.61
C GLY A 249 -7.83 7.28 3.84
N TRP A 250 -8.06 8.22 4.77
CA TRP A 250 -9.34 8.89 5.04
C TRP A 250 -9.44 10.27 4.39
N GLU A 251 -8.48 10.62 3.54
CA GLU A 251 -8.39 11.92 2.87
C GLU A 251 -8.07 13.10 3.79
N ASN A 252 -7.53 12.86 4.99
CA ASN A 252 -7.03 13.92 5.86
C ASN A 252 -5.56 14.25 5.51
N PRO A 253 -5.16 15.54 5.51
CA PRO A 253 -3.80 15.92 5.12
C PRO A 253 -2.76 15.37 6.09
N PHE A 254 -1.64 14.89 5.55
CA PHE A 254 -0.46 14.56 6.36
C PHE A 254 0.22 15.85 6.85
N GLU A 255 0.84 15.78 8.02
CA GLU A 255 1.82 16.78 8.45
C GLU A 255 3.22 16.22 8.28
N PHE A 256 4.05 16.99 7.57
CA PHE A 256 5.45 16.65 7.31
C PHE A 256 6.39 17.55 8.07
N ARG A 257 7.44 16.96 8.63
CA ARG A 257 8.50 17.69 9.32
C ARG A 257 9.86 17.17 8.90
N LEU A 258 10.75 18.09 8.55
CA LEU A 258 12.10 17.79 8.07
C LEU A 258 13.07 18.92 8.41
N ASN A 259 14.18 18.57 9.05
CA ASN A 259 15.29 19.47 9.33
C ASN A 259 16.30 19.45 8.18
N THR A 260 16.01 20.22 7.13
CA THR A 260 16.93 20.35 5.98
C THR A 260 18.17 21.18 6.31
N ALA A 261 18.13 22.02 7.34
CA ALA A 261 19.24 22.88 7.73
C ALA A 261 20.34 22.15 8.50
N ASN A 262 19.97 21.12 9.29
CA ASN A 262 20.92 20.30 10.02
C ASN A 262 20.54 18.81 9.96
N PRO A 263 20.97 18.09 8.90
CA PRO A 263 20.72 16.65 8.74
C PRO A 263 21.39 15.78 9.81
N LEU A 264 22.33 16.32 10.60
CA LEU A 264 23.00 15.61 11.70
C LEU A 264 22.37 15.91 13.08
N ALA A 265 21.23 16.61 13.11
CA ALA A 265 20.50 16.85 14.35
C ALA A 265 19.98 15.54 14.98
N PRO A 266 19.77 15.48 16.30
CA PRO A 266 19.19 14.30 16.95
C PRO A 266 17.72 14.06 16.60
N ARG A 267 17.05 15.05 16.00
CA ARG A 267 15.65 15.05 15.56
C ARG A 267 15.60 15.65 14.17
N VAL A 268 15.38 14.81 13.16
CA VAL A 268 15.57 15.20 11.76
C VAL A 268 14.26 15.16 11.01
N MET A 269 13.48 14.09 11.15
CA MET A 269 12.34 13.85 10.27
C MET A 269 11.16 13.22 11.02
N ALA A 270 9.95 13.68 10.70
CA ALA A 270 8.72 13.10 11.23
C ALA A 270 7.55 13.28 10.25
N ILE A 271 6.60 12.34 10.32
CA ILE A 271 5.36 12.32 9.56
C ILE A 271 4.24 11.97 10.53
N ARG A 272 3.11 12.69 10.47
CA ARG A 272 1.90 12.26 11.19
C ARG A 272 0.62 12.38 10.36
N SER A 273 -0.27 11.41 10.53
CA SER A 273 -1.67 11.44 10.09
C SER A 273 -2.59 11.60 11.30
N PRO A 274 -3.66 12.40 11.19
CA PRO A 274 -4.62 12.60 12.27
C PRO A 274 -5.62 11.44 12.42
N GLY A 275 -5.57 10.41 11.58
CA GLY A 275 -6.59 9.36 11.56
C GLY A 275 -7.93 9.85 11.02
N ARG A 276 -8.99 9.06 11.22
CA ARG A 276 -10.33 9.28 10.62
C ARG A 276 -10.96 10.61 11.01
N ASN A 277 -10.78 11.05 12.25
CA ASN A 277 -11.42 12.26 12.78
C ASN A 277 -10.81 13.57 12.23
N GLY A 278 -9.69 13.49 11.50
CA GLY A 278 -9.02 14.63 10.88
C GLY A 278 -8.41 15.64 11.85
N THR A 279 -8.29 15.30 13.14
CA THR A 279 -7.75 16.21 14.18
C THR A 279 -6.63 15.53 14.96
N PHE A 280 -5.45 16.16 15.03
CA PHE A 280 -4.34 15.64 15.83
C PHE A 280 -4.66 15.64 17.32
N SER A 281 -4.35 14.53 17.99
CA SER A 281 -4.57 14.31 19.42
C SER A 281 -3.67 15.16 20.33
N GLY A 282 -2.58 15.72 19.80
CA GLY A 282 -1.63 16.59 20.51
C GLY A 282 -0.29 16.70 19.80
N ASP A 283 0.74 17.24 20.47
CA ASP A 283 2.11 17.33 19.94
C ASP A 283 3.12 16.44 20.68
N THR A 284 2.69 15.78 21.76
CA THR A 284 3.51 14.83 22.53
C THR A 284 2.99 13.42 22.30
N TYR A 285 3.86 12.51 21.84
CA TYR A 285 3.52 11.12 21.63
C TYR A 285 4.46 10.21 22.42
N LEU A 286 3.88 9.23 23.11
CA LEU A 286 4.64 8.12 23.67
C LEU A 286 4.90 7.09 22.56
N VAL A 287 6.07 6.46 22.58
CA VAL A 287 6.36 5.34 21.68
C VAL A 287 5.53 4.14 22.14
N THR A 288 4.36 3.96 21.54
CA THR A 288 3.41 2.92 21.91
C THR A 288 2.49 2.58 20.75
N SER A 289 1.82 1.44 20.83
CA SER A 289 0.80 1.04 19.86
C SER A 289 -0.61 1.25 20.43
N PHE A 290 -1.61 1.27 19.54
CA PHE A 290 -3.02 1.41 19.89
C PHE A 290 -3.87 0.28 19.29
N ASP A 291 -5.13 0.12 19.70
CA ASP A 291 -5.99 -0.94 19.16
C ASP A 291 -6.25 -0.73 17.64
N PRO A 292 -6.02 -1.73 16.76
CA PRO A 292 -6.17 -1.59 15.31
C PRO A 292 -7.57 -1.21 14.84
N ASP A 293 -8.60 -1.27 15.69
CA ASP A 293 -9.95 -0.79 15.37
C ASP A 293 -10.22 0.64 15.89
N ARG A 294 -9.21 1.32 16.45
CA ARG A 294 -9.25 2.74 16.82
C ARG A 294 -8.79 3.60 15.65
N PHE A 295 -9.74 3.93 14.78
CA PHE A 295 -9.46 4.70 13.56
C PHE A 295 -9.25 6.20 13.80
N ASP A 296 -9.68 6.72 14.94
CA ASP A 296 -9.60 8.15 15.29
C ASP A 296 -8.27 8.53 15.97
N GLU A 297 -7.32 7.59 16.14
CA GLU A 297 -6.00 7.86 16.73
C GLU A 297 -4.95 8.25 15.68
N ASP A 298 -4.08 9.18 16.05
CA ASP A 298 -2.98 9.64 15.21
C ASP A 298 -1.98 8.51 14.91
N ILE A 299 -1.56 8.43 13.65
CA ILE A 299 -0.45 7.58 13.21
C ILE A 299 0.79 8.47 13.07
N VAL A 300 1.86 8.14 13.80
CA VAL A 300 3.06 8.98 13.90
C VAL A 300 4.31 8.15 13.64
N TRP A 301 5.17 8.66 12.76
CA TRP A 301 6.49 8.13 12.46
C TRP A 301 7.54 9.22 12.65
N ALA A 302 8.67 8.92 13.28
CA ALA A 302 9.74 9.87 13.51
C ALA A 302 11.11 9.19 13.60
N ASP A 303 12.11 9.76 12.92
CA ASP A 303 13.52 9.31 12.87
C ASP A 303 13.67 7.78 12.69
N GLY A 304 12.82 7.18 11.86
CA GLY A 304 12.86 5.75 11.57
C GLY A 304 12.04 4.83 12.44
N LEU A 305 11.38 5.36 13.44
CA LEU A 305 10.53 4.57 14.33
C LEU A 305 9.07 4.97 14.14
N LEU A 306 8.18 3.97 14.08
CA LEU A 306 6.76 4.21 14.31
C LEU A 306 6.57 4.52 15.79
N VAL A 307 6.19 5.77 16.08
CA VAL A 307 5.98 6.29 17.44
C VAL A 307 4.59 5.94 17.93
N ARG A 308 3.57 6.08 17.06
CA ARG A 308 2.19 5.75 17.36
C ARG A 308 1.55 5.07 16.17
N TRP A 309 1.11 3.82 16.33
CA TRP A 309 0.61 3.00 15.23
C TRP A 309 -0.31 1.89 15.76
N PRO A 310 -1.22 1.34 14.95
CA PRO A 310 -2.12 0.29 15.41
C PRO A 310 -1.33 -0.99 15.69
N ALA A 311 -1.50 -1.55 16.88
CA ALA A 311 -0.98 -2.84 17.25
C ALA A 311 -1.42 -3.87 16.21
N THR A 312 -0.45 -4.51 15.57
CA THR A 312 -0.71 -5.70 14.76
C THR A 312 -1.14 -6.84 15.66
N GLY A 313 -2.45 -6.97 15.89
CA GLY A 313 -3.01 -7.95 16.81
C GLY A 313 -2.56 -7.75 18.26
N GLN A 314 -3.14 -8.51 19.20
CA GLN A 314 -2.69 -8.49 20.59
C GLN A 314 -1.18 -8.77 20.64
N GLY A 315 -0.46 -8.01 21.46
CA GLY A 315 0.97 -8.19 21.65
C GLY A 315 1.25 -9.66 21.94
N LEU A 316 2.06 -10.26 21.08
CA LEU A 316 2.34 -11.69 21.14
C LEU A 316 3.30 -11.95 22.31
N SER A 317 3.00 -12.99 23.10
CA SER A 317 3.90 -13.43 24.16
C SER A 317 5.09 -14.19 23.57
N PHE A 318 6.30 -13.83 23.98
CA PHE A 318 7.51 -14.54 23.54
C PHE A 318 7.75 -15.78 24.42
N SER A 319 7.80 -16.94 23.79
CA SER A 319 8.11 -18.22 24.40
C SER A 319 9.44 -18.74 23.85
N THR A 320 10.42 -18.95 24.73
CA THR A 320 11.73 -19.50 24.36
C THR A 320 11.64 -20.98 24.04
N LEU A 321 12.41 -21.42 23.04
CA LEU A 321 12.60 -22.82 22.69
C LEU A 321 14.07 -23.19 22.88
N THR A 322 14.36 -24.47 23.12
CA THR A 322 15.72 -24.98 22.93
C THR A 322 16.08 -24.79 21.46
N PRO A 323 17.23 -24.14 21.13
CA PRO A 323 17.61 -23.88 19.75
C PRO A 323 17.51 -25.13 18.88
N CYS A 324 16.72 -25.04 17.82
CA CYS A 324 16.38 -26.20 16.99
C CYS A 324 16.45 -25.82 15.51
N ARG A 325 17.05 -26.70 14.71
CA ARG A 325 17.13 -26.49 13.27
C ARG A 325 15.82 -26.84 12.61
N ILE A 326 15.13 -25.84 12.06
CA ILE A 326 13.90 -26.06 11.30
C ILE A 326 14.25 -26.50 9.88
N PHE A 327 15.20 -25.82 9.24
CA PHE A 327 15.56 -26.08 7.84
C PHE A 327 17.07 -26.08 7.60
N ASP A 328 17.49 -26.97 6.70
CA ASP A 328 18.87 -27.08 6.22
C ASP A 328 18.84 -27.47 4.75
N THR A 329 19.19 -26.55 3.84
CA THR A 329 19.18 -26.85 2.40
C THR A 329 20.50 -27.42 1.90
N ARG A 330 21.51 -27.61 2.76
CA ARG A 330 22.81 -28.22 2.40
C ARG A 330 22.72 -29.69 1.99
N PRO A 331 21.97 -30.57 2.69
CA PRO A 331 21.80 -31.96 2.25
C PRO A 331 20.80 -32.12 1.10
N ALA A 332 20.10 -31.05 0.73
CA ALA A 332 19.08 -31.02 -0.31
C ALA A 332 19.52 -30.11 -1.48
N SER A 333 18.64 -29.25 -1.96
CA SER A 333 18.92 -28.33 -3.07
C SER A 333 19.19 -26.92 -2.57
N ALA A 334 20.25 -26.28 -3.08
CA ALA A 334 20.52 -24.87 -2.85
C ALA A 334 19.40 -23.99 -3.42
N LEU A 335 19.15 -22.84 -2.78
CA LEU A 335 18.22 -21.83 -3.29
C LEU A 335 18.84 -21.18 -4.53
N GLN A 336 18.12 -21.24 -5.65
CA GLN A 336 18.53 -20.63 -6.90
C GLN A 336 18.16 -19.15 -6.91
N SER A 337 19.00 -18.31 -7.51
CA SER A 337 18.73 -16.88 -7.66
C SER A 337 17.39 -16.64 -8.37
N GLY A 338 16.57 -15.75 -7.82
CA GLY A 338 15.26 -15.38 -8.36
C GLY A 338 14.13 -16.37 -8.05
N SER A 339 14.45 -17.55 -7.49
CA SER A 339 13.46 -18.53 -7.07
C SER A 339 12.97 -18.25 -5.65
N THR A 340 11.68 -18.52 -5.44
CA THR A 340 11.05 -18.52 -4.12
C THR A 340 10.89 -19.97 -3.65
N THR A 341 11.27 -20.25 -2.40
CA THR A 341 11.08 -21.55 -1.77
C THR A 341 10.24 -21.40 -0.50
N LEU A 342 9.16 -22.17 -0.42
CA LEU A 342 8.25 -22.19 0.72
C LEU A 342 8.76 -23.16 1.80
N PHE A 343 8.61 -22.76 3.05
CA PHE A 343 9.06 -23.46 4.25
C PHE A 343 7.98 -23.43 5.32
N GLU A 344 7.45 -24.60 5.69
CA GLU A 344 6.44 -24.74 6.75
C GLU A 344 7.07 -24.79 8.15
N ILE A 345 6.78 -23.81 8.99
CA ILE A 345 7.37 -23.68 10.34
C ILE A 345 6.43 -24.22 11.43
N GLY A 346 5.12 -24.07 11.26
CA GLY A 346 4.12 -24.49 12.25
C GLY A 346 4.28 -25.96 12.65
N ALA A 347 4.24 -26.24 13.96
CA ALA A 347 4.42 -27.57 14.57
C ALA A 347 5.83 -28.18 14.45
N ALA A 348 6.81 -27.50 13.84
CA ALA A 348 8.21 -27.92 13.86
C ALA A 348 8.93 -27.37 15.10
N CYS A 349 9.91 -28.12 15.63
CA CYS A 349 10.79 -27.65 16.72
C CYS A 349 10.07 -27.14 18.00
N GLY A 350 8.81 -27.54 18.23
CA GLY A 350 8.00 -27.08 19.37
C GLY A 350 7.31 -25.72 19.16
N VAL A 351 7.31 -25.16 17.95
CA VAL A 351 6.55 -23.95 17.59
C VAL A 351 5.06 -24.32 17.47
N PRO A 352 4.15 -23.73 18.27
CA PRO A 352 2.72 -23.99 18.15
C PRO A 352 2.16 -23.59 16.78
N ALA A 353 1.14 -24.31 16.31
CA ALA A 353 0.43 -23.93 15.08
C ALA A 353 -0.24 -22.55 15.17
N ALA A 354 -0.52 -22.08 16.39
CA ALA A 354 -1.09 -20.76 16.64
C ALA A 354 -0.06 -19.61 16.61
N ALA A 355 1.24 -19.93 16.62
CA ALA A 355 2.30 -18.92 16.61
C ALA A 355 2.17 -17.99 15.40
N LYS A 356 2.37 -16.70 15.65
CA LYS A 356 2.25 -15.63 14.64
C LYS A 356 3.60 -15.13 14.16
N ALA A 357 4.67 -15.34 14.93
CA ALA A 357 6.03 -15.07 14.52
C ALA A 357 7.03 -16.01 15.21
N VAL A 358 8.25 -16.09 14.68
CA VAL A 358 9.37 -16.85 15.24
C VAL A 358 10.65 -16.03 15.34
N ALA A 359 11.40 -16.22 16.43
CA ALA A 359 12.75 -15.71 16.58
C ALA A 359 13.74 -16.74 16.05
N VAL A 360 14.51 -16.35 15.02
CA VAL A 360 15.36 -17.28 14.25
C VAL A 360 16.76 -16.73 14.06
N THR A 361 17.70 -17.66 13.91
CA THR A 361 19.03 -17.42 13.36
C THR A 361 19.06 -17.95 11.93
N ILE A 362 19.30 -17.04 10.98
CA ILE A 362 19.35 -17.31 9.55
C ILE A 362 20.82 -17.36 9.15
N THR A 363 21.24 -18.45 8.50
CA THR A 363 22.61 -18.60 8.01
C THR A 363 22.63 -18.90 6.52
N ALA A 364 23.25 -18.00 5.75
CA ALA A 364 23.55 -18.19 4.34
C ALA A 364 24.91 -18.91 4.21
N VAL A 365 24.94 -20.06 3.54
CA VAL A 365 26.13 -20.92 3.45
C VAL A 365 26.54 -21.12 1.98
N GLY A 366 27.83 -20.97 1.71
CA GLY A 366 28.42 -21.24 0.38
C GLY A 366 27.76 -20.52 -0.80
N PRO A 367 27.42 -19.23 -0.73
CA PRO A 367 26.87 -18.50 -1.87
C PRO A 367 27.87 -18.48 -3.04
N THR A 368 27.41 -18.74 -4.26
CA THR A 368 28.29 -18.74 -5.45
C THR A 368 28.59 -17.33 -5.99
N GLY A 369 27.87 -16.32 -5.51
CA GLY A 369 28.00 -14.92 -5.89
C GLY A 369 27.64 -13.99 -4.73
N ALA A 370 27.91 -12.69 -4.86
CA ALA A 370 27.40 -11.70 -3.92
C ALA A 370 25.88 -11.53 -4.09
N GLY A 371 25.16 -11.27 -3.01
CA GLY A 371 23.71 -11.26 -3.06
C GLY A 371 23.04 -11.03 -1.72
N TYR A 372 21.73 -11.24 -1.71
CA TYR A 372 20.91 -11.12 -0.52
C TYR A 372 19.79 -12.15 -0.52
N MET A 373 19.19 -12.35 0.65
CA MET A 373 18.03 -13.21 0.84
C MET A 373 16.99 -12.49 1.70
N THR A 374 15.75 -12.59 1.28
CA THR A 374 14.58 -12.02 1.96
C THR A 374 13.65 -13.15 2.35
N LEU A 375 13.25 -13.17 3.63
CA LEU A 375 12.30 -14.13 4.19
C LEU A 375 11.00 -13.39 4.50
N VAL A 376 9.87 -13.89 4.02
CA VAL A 376 8.54 -13.28 4.19
C VAL A 376 7.50 -14.31 4.56
N PRO A 377 6.38 -13.92 5.19
CA PRO A 377 5.22 -14.78 5.28
C PRO A 377 4.73 -15.20 3.90
N GLU A 378 4.26 -16.45 3.78
CA GLU A 378 3.64 -16.94 2.55
C GLU A 378 2.51 -16.02 2.07
N GLY A 379 2.47 -15.75 0.77
CA GLY A 379 1.42 -14.97 0.12
C GLY A 379 1.51 -13.44 0.33
N LEU A 380 2.56 -12.92 0.99
CA LEU A 380 2.83 -11.49 1.06
C LEU A 380 3.82 -11.05 -0.02
N PRO A 381 3.66 -9.83 -0.58
CA PRO A 381 4.64 -9.29 -1.53
C PRO A 381 6.00 -9.14 -0.84
N VAL A 382 7.07 -9.58 -1.53
CA VAL A 382 8.43 -9.53 -0.99
C VAL A 382 8.86 -8.07 -0.78
N PRO A 383 9.14 -7.63 0.45
CA PRO A 383 9.65 -6.30 0.73
C PRO A 383 11.00 -6.05 0.04
N LEU A 384 11.31 -4.78 -0.21
CA LEU A 384 12.61 -4.37 -0.75
C LEU A 384 13.76 -4.47 0.26
N VAL A 385 13.47 -4.84 1.52
CA VAL A 385 14.48 -5.04 2.56
C VAL A 385 15.02 -6.47 2.54
N SER A 386 16.34 -6.63 2.62
CA SER A 386 17.01 -7.93 2.75
C SER A 386 17.02 -8.39 4.20
N THR A 387 16.71 -9.66 4.45
CA THR A 387 16.88 -10.26 5.79
C THR A 387 18.35 -10.60 6.07
N ILE A 388 19.12 -10.96 5.05
CA ILE A 388 20.57 -11.16 5.13
C ILE A 388 21.25 -10.83 3.79
N THR A 389 22.43 -10.22 3.86
CA THR A 389 23.31 -9.95 2.70
C THR A 389 24.57 -10.80 2.80
N PHE A 390 25.12 -11.26 1.68
CA PHE A 390 26.32 -12.12 1.64
C PHE A 390 27.20 -11.87 0.41
N ALA A 391 28.48 -12.23 0.52
CA ALA A 391 29.46 -12.20 -0.57
C ALA A 391 29.81 -13.62 -1.01
N ALA A 392 30.31 -13.79 -2.23
CA ALA A 392 30.68 -15.10 -2.78
C ALA A 392 31.64 -15.86 -1.84
N GLY A 393 31.32 -17.12 -1.57
CA GLY A 393 32.09 -18.01 -0.69
C GLY A 393 32.01 -17.69 0.81
N GLN A 394 31.34 -16.61 1.21
CA GLN A 394 31.26 -16.22 2.62
C GLN A 394 29.99 -16.75 3.28
N THR A 395 30.16 -17.61 4.28
CA THR A 395 29.08 -18.00 5.18
C THR A 395 28.77 -16.85 6.14
N ARG A 396 27.55 -16.34 6.13
CA ARG A 396 27.09 -15.27 7.02
C ARG A 396 25.85 -15.69 7.79
N THR A 397 25.70 -15.13 8.98
CA THR A 397 24.53 -15.36 9.84
C THR A 397 23.90 -14.03 10.26
N ASN A 398 22.59 -14.02 10.49
CA ASN A 398 21.84 -12.89 11.03
C ASN A 398 20.70 -13.40 11.92
N ASN A 399 20.34 -12.65 12.96
CA ASN A 399 19.15 -12.95 13.76
C ASN A 399 17.95 -12.14 13.24
N ALA A 400 16.77 -12.75 13.22
CA ALA A 400 15.55 -12.10 12.75
C ALA A 400 14.32 -12.57 13.53
N ILE A 401 13.30 -11.72 13.55
CA ILE A 401 11.94 -12.09 13.92
C ILE A 401 11.13 -12.17 12.63
N LEU A 402 10.64 -13.37 12.30
CA LEU A 402 9.89 -13.61 11.07
C LEU A 402 8.43 -13.82 11.44
N SER A 403 7.54 -13.02 10.83
CA SER A 403 6.11 -13.30 10.86
C SER A 403 5.81 -14.59 10.11
N LEU A 404 4.81 -15.34 10.56
CA LEU A 404 4.30 -16.54 9.90
C LEU A 404 3.02 -16.20 9.12
N SER A 405 2.72 -16.98 8.08
CA SER A 405 1.46 -16.86 7.34
C SER A 405 0.22 -17.08 8.22
N ALA A 406 -0.93 -16.54 7.79
CA ALA A 406 -2.20 -16.62 8.53
C ALA A 406 -2.94 -17.97 8.39
N GLY A 407 -2.25 -19.03 7.94
CA GLY A 407 -2.81 -20.38 7.73
C GLY A 407 -2.83 -21.27 8.98
N SER A 408 -3.35 -22.50 8.85
CA SER A 408 -3.36 -23.51 9.93
C SER A 408 -1.97 -24.05 10.30
N VAL A 409 -0.99 -23.86 9.41
CA VAL A 409 0.43 -24.13 9.62
C VAL A 409 1.16 -22.87 9.20
N GLY A 410 1.80 -22.17 10.15
CA GLY A 410 2.54 -20.96 9.82
C GLY A 410 3.72 -21.27 8.90
N SER A 411 3.88 -20.52 7.83
CA SER A 411 4.88 -20.74 6.78
C SER A 411 5.61 -19.45 6.42
N ILE A 412 6.81 -19.60 5.85
CA ILE A 412 7.62 -18.52 5.29
C ILE A 412 8.10 -18.88 3.88
N GLU A 413 8.28 -17.88 3.05
CA GLU A 413 8.94 -17.97 1.76
C GLU A 413 10.34 -17.34 1.85
N ALA A 414 11.36 -18.05 1.37
CA ALA A 414 12.68 -17.47 1.17
C ALA A 414 12.92 -17.19 -0.30
N LYS A 415 13.34 -15.96 -0.61
CA LYS A 415 13.76 -15.54 -1.94
C LYS A 415 15.22 -15.11 -1.89
N ALA A 416 16.07 -15.79 -2.66
CA ALA A 416 17.48 -15.46 -2.80
C ALA A 416 17.73 -14.72 -4.12
N VAL A 417 18.57 -13.70 -4.09
CA VAL A 417 19.13 -13.05 -5.28
C VAL A 417 20.63 -13.15 -5.19
N VAL A 418 21.25 -13.84 -6.15
CA VAL A 418 22.70 -14.11 -6.18
C VAL A 418 23.25 -13.71 -7.54
N ALA A 419 24.26 -12.84 -7.53
CA ALA A 419 24.91 -12.36 -8.75
C ALA A 419 25.38 -13.53 -9.64
N GLY A 420 25.26 -13.35 -10.95
CA GLY A 420 25.61 -14.38 -11.93
C GLY A 420 24.63 -15.54 -12.00
N ASN A 421 23.36 -15.34 -11.58
CA ASN A 421 22.36 -16.40 -11.45
C ASN A 421 22.85 -17.54 -10.56
N GLY A 422 23.52 -17.16 -9.48
CA GLY A 422 24.13 -18.09 -8.54
C GLY A 422 23.13 -18.77 -7.63
N GLN A 423 23.66 -19.51 -6.65
CA GLN A 423 22.88 -20.21 -5.64
C GLN A 423 23.47 -20.00 -4.25
N VAL A 424 22.66 -20.24 -3.23
CA VAL A 424 23.06 -20.15 -1.83
C VAL A 424 22.31 -21.18 -1.00
N HIS A 425 22.96 -21.77 0.01
CA HIS A 425 22.27 -22.62 0.98
C HIS A 425 21.73 -21.78 2.14
N LEU A 426 20.58 -22.17 2.65
CA LEU A 426 19.93 -21.59 3.81
C LEU A 426 19.92 -22.61 4.93
N VAL A 427 20.34 -22.17 6.11
CA VAL A 427 20.13 -22.87 7.38
C VAL A 427 19.31 -21.95 8.27
N LEU A 428 18.23 -22.48 8.84
CA LEU A 428 17.32 -21.74 9.71
C LEU A 428 17.18 -22.46 11.04
N ASP A 429 17.66 -21.82 12.09
CA ASP A 429 17.55 -22.29 13.48
C ASP A 429 16.54 -21.41 14.23
N VAL A 430 15.63 -22.00 15.00
CA VAL A 430 14.64 -21.27 15.81
C VAL A 430 15.03 -21.28 17.28
N THR A 431 14.82 -20.16 17.95
CA THR A 431 15.16 -19.96 19.38
C THR A 431 13.94 -19.57 20.23
N GLY A 432 12.82 -19.26 19.59
CA GLY A 432 11.54 -19.00 20.26
C GLY A 432 10.45 -18.58 19.29
N TYR A 433 9.24 -18.39 19.79
CA TYR A 433 8.07 -18.00 19.02
C TYR A 433 7.23 -16.95 19.75
N PHE A 434 6.32 -16.33 19.01
CA PHE A 434 5.42 -15.29 19.46
C PHE A 434 3.98 -15.74 19.17
N GLU A 435 3.12 -15.80 20.20
CA GLU A 435 1.69 -16.18 20.07
C GLU A 435 0.72 -15.29 20.85
#